data_AF-A0A0D6JC91-F1
#
_entry.id   AF-A0A0D6JC91-F1
#
_cell.length_a   1.000
_cell.length_b   1.000
_cell.length_c   1.000
_cell.angle_alpha   90.00
_cell.angle_beta   90.00
_cell.angle_gamma   90.00
#
_symmetry.space_group_name_H-M   'P 1'
#
loop_
_entity.id
_entity.type
_entity.pdbx_description
1 polymer ?
#
loop_
_entity_poly.entity_id
_entity_poly.type
_entity_poly.pdbx_seq_one_letter_code
_entity_poly.pdbx_strand_id
1 'polypeptide(L)'
;MMTFGSVTAAAHGLLGWRHAFGDTVPLAAHSVVGSGSFLIAGAPIADDTALIEAGIDFNLAVNSSLNFSYSGQLASDAYDHGVNAVLSVRF
;
A
#
# COMPACT_ATOMS: atom_id res chain seq x y z
N MET A 1 -4.29 -19.05 16.51
CA MET A 1 -4.87 -19.96 15.50
C MET A 1 -6.32 -20.21 15.87
N MET A 2 -7.25 -19.92 14.96
CA MET A 2 -8.67 -20.21 15.15
C MET A 2 -9.04 -21.33 14.17
N THR A 3 -9.77 -22.35 14.63
CA THR A 3 -10.15 -23.50 13.81
C THR A 3 -11.63 -23.37 13.42
N PHE A 4 -11.91 -23.38 12.11
CA PHE A 4 -13.26 -23.39 11.56
C PHE A 4 -13.41 -24.65 10.68
N GLY A 5 -13.88 -25.76 11.26
CA GLY A 5 -13.83 -27.09 10.61
C GLY A 5 -12.42 -27.70 10.65
N SER A 6 -11.99 -28.41 9.59
CA SER A 6 -10.62 -28.91 9.42
C SER A 6 -9.63 -27.86 8.87
N VAL A 7 -10.09 -26.62 8.68
CA VAL A 7 -9.30 -25.48 8.16
C VAL A 7 -8.81 -24.62 9.32
N THR A 8 -7.50 -24.39 9.39
CA THR A 8 -6.87 -23.47 10.34
C THR A 8 -6.81 -22.07 9.75
N ALA A 9 -7.24 -21.07 10.52
CA ALA A 9 -7.17 -19.67 10.16
C ALA A 9 -6.22 -18.88 11.07
N ALA A 10 -5.49 -17.94 10.47
CA ALA A 10 -4.64 -16.97 11.18
C ALA A 10 -4.98 -15.56 10.68
N ALA A 11 -5.23 -14.63 11.60
CA ALA A 11 -5.41 -13.23 11.28
C ALA A 11 -4.12 -12.47 11.54
N HIS A 12 -3.83 -11.46 10.71
CA HIS A 12 -2.73 -10.54 10.88
C HIS A 12 -3.19 -9.11 10.58
N GLY A 13 -2.42 -8.14 11.06
CA GLY A 13 -2.67 -6.74 10.78
C GLY A 13 -1.43 -5.90 11.06
N LEU A 14 -1.39 -4.74 10.42
CA LEU A 14 -0.31 -3.78 10.54
C LEU A 14 -0.89 -2.37 10.69
N LEU A 15 -0.26 -1.59 11.56
CA LEU A 15 -0.46 -0.15 11.66
C LEU A 15 0.90 0.52 11.58
N GLY A 16 1.02 1.55 10.74
CA GLY A 16 2.29 2.22 10.50
C GLY A 16 2.13 3.70 10.18
N TRP A 17 3.25 4.41 10.25
CA TRP A 17 3.35 5.82 9.88
C TRP A 17 4.60 6.05 9.05
N ARG A 18 4.47 6.83 7.98
CA ARG A 18 5.58 7.27 7.13
C ARG A 18 5.58 8.78 7.08
N HIS A 19 6.76 9.37 7.32
CA HIS A 19 6.99 10.80 7.14
C HIS A 19 7.98 11.03 5.98
N ALA A 20 7.68 11.95 5.08
CA ALA A 20 8.54 12.36 3.99
C ALA A 20 9.41 13.55 4.44
N PHE A 21 10.73 13.43 4.29
CA PHE A 21 11.68 14.47 4.68
C PHE A 21 12.21 15.21 3.45
N GLY A 22 12.53 16.50 3.62
CA GLY A 22 13.12 17.34 2.58
C GLY A 22 12.08 18.21 1.86
N ASP A 23 12.40 18.63 0.64
CA ASP A 23 11.44 19.36 -0.20
C ASP A 23 10.45 18.36 -0.81
N THR A 24 9.19 18.42 -0.37
CA THR A 24 8.12 17.52 -0.83
C THR A 24 7.41 18.05 -2.06
N VAL A 25 7.73 19.27 -2.52
CA VAL A 25 7.20 19.85 -3.75
C VAL A 25 8.20 19.62 -4.88
N PRO A 26 7.95 18.68 -5.81
CA PRO A 26 8.88 18.45 -6.91
C PRO A 26 8.88 19.66 -7.85
N LEU A 27 10.06 20.26 -8.08
CA LEU A 27 10.26 21.33 -9.05
C LEU A 27 10.99 20.79 -10.28
N ALA A 28 10.41 21.00 -11.46
CA ALA A 28 11.01 20.62 -12.74
C ALA A 28 11.29 21.85 -13.60
N ALA A 29 12.51 21.94 -14.13
CA ALA A 29 12.88 22.98 -15.09
C ALA A 29 12.50 22.56 -16.51
N HIS A 30 11.76 23.43 -17.19
CA HIS A 30 11.33 23.24 -18.57
C HIS A 30 11.76 24.43 -19.43
N SER A 31 11.92 24.18 -20.73
CA SER A 31 12.19 25.23 -21.72
C SER A 31 11.47 24.89 -23.01
N VAL A 32 10.93 25.90 -23.66
CA VAL A 32 10.37 25.79 -25.01
C VAL A 32 11.30 26.51 -25.97
N VAL A 33 11.39 26.06 -27.23
CA VAL A 33 12.22 26.71 -28.24
C VAL A 33 11.86 28.19 -28.35
N GLY A 34 12.84 29.07 -28.17
CA GLY A 34 12.66 30.53 -28.18
C GLY A 34 12.30 31.15 -26.83
N SER A 35 12.22 30.38 -25.75
CA SER A 35 12.02 30.87 -24.37
C SER A 35 13.25 30.65 -23.48
N GLY A 36 13.29 31.34 -22.34
CA GLY A 36 14.17 30.97 -21.23
C GLY A 36 13.67 29.73 -20.46
N SER A 37 14.50 29.22 -19.55
CA SER A 37 14.12 28.15 -18.61
C SER A 37 13.12 28.66 -17.57
N PHE A 38 12.11 27.85 -17.24
CA PHE A 38 11.12 28.12 -16.21
C PHE A 38 10.85 26.89 -15.36
N LEU A 39 10.44 27.09 -14.10
CA LEU A 39 10.12 26.01 -13.17
C LEU A 39 8.63 25.71 -13.19
N ILE A 40 8.28 24.43 -13.14
CA ILE A 40 6.93 23.94 -12.90
C ILE A 40 6.95 23.11 -11.61
N ALA A 41 6.04 23.43 -10.68
CA ALA A 41 5.78 22.59 -9.52
C ALA A 41 4.89 21.42 -9.91
N GLY A 42 5.30 20.21 -9.53
CA GLY A 42 4.49 19.00 -9.65
C GLY A 42 3.58 18.77 -8.43
N ALA A 43 2.93 17.61 -8.40
CA ALA A 43 2.10 17.21 -7.27
C ALA A 43 2.99 16.97 -6.02
N PRO A 44 2.71 17.63 -4.88
CA PRO A 44 3.46 17.39 -3.65
C PRO A 44 3.35 15.94 -3.19
N ILE A 45 4.45 15.41 -2.65
CA ILE A 45 4.43 14.17 -1.87
C ILE A 45 3.81 14.53 -0.51
N ALA A 46 2.86 13.74 -0.03
CA ALA A 46 2.29 14.00 1.28
C ALA A 46 3.35 13.80 2.39
N ASP A 47 3.49 14.80 3.24
CA ASP A 47 4.50 14.84 4.31
C ASP A 47 4.32 13.69 5.28
N ASP A 48 3.08 13.29 5.52
CA ASP A 48 2.70 12.35 6.56
C ASP A 48 1.65 11.36 6.03
N THR A 49 1.87 10.07 6.24
CA THR A 49 0.98 9.00 5.76
C THR A 49 0.79 7.93 6.84
N ALA A 50 -0.45 7.69 7.23
CA ALA A 50 -0.85 6.52 8.01
C ALA A 50 -1.02 5.31 7.09
N LEU A 51 -0.55 4.15 7.56
CA LEU A 51 -0.65 2.86 6.89
C LEU A 51 -1.48 1.92 7.76
N ILE A 52 -2.46 1.25 7.16
CA ILE A 52 -3.26 0.21 7.81
C ILE A 52 -3.32 -1.03 6.91
N GLU A 53 -3.14 -2.20 7.51
CA GLU A 53 -3.35 -3.48 6.84
C GLU A 53 -4.10 -4.43 7.77
N ALA A 54 -5.00 -5.22 7.19
CA ALA A 54 -5.65 -6.32 7.87
C ALA A 54 -5.77 -7.51 6.91
N GLY A 55 -5.48 -8.71 7.38
CA GLY A 55 -5.57 -9.90 6.56
C GLY A 55 -5.87 -11.17 7.36
N ILE A 56 -6.28 -12.18 6.61
CA ILE A 56 -6.59 -13.51 7.12
C ILE A 56 -6.07 -14.57 6.16
N ASP A 57 -5.39 -15.55 6.73
CA ASP A 57 -4.83 -16.71 6.05
C ASP A 57 -5.61 -17.96 6.43
N PHE A 58 -6.02 -18.73 5.44
CA PHE A 58 -6.70 -20.01 5.59
C PHE A 58 -5.82 -21.13 5.02
N ASN A 59 -5.51 -22.12 5.85
CA ASN A 59 -4.87 -23.36 5.41
C ASN A 59 -5.95 -24.36 4.98
N LEU A 60 -6.24 -24.39 3.68
CA LEU A 60 -7.30 -25.21 3.12
C LEU A 60 -6.93 -26.70 3.09
N ALA A 61 -5.65 -26.99 2.80
CA ALA A 61 -5.07 -28.33 2.81
C ALA A 61 -3.56 -28.25 3.09
N VAL A 62 -2.89 -29.41 3.22
CA VAL A 62 -1.42 -29.47 3.42
C VAL A 62 -0.63 -28.73 2.33
N ASN A 63 -1.17 -28.66 1.10
CA ASN A 63 -0.52 -28.04 -0.05
C ASN A 63 -1.27 -26.83 -0.62
N SER A 64 -2.29 -26.31 0.07
CA SER A 64 -3.12 -25.22 -0.44
C SER A 64 -3.50 -24.21 0.66
N SER A 65 -3.32 -22.93 0.37
CA SER A 65 -3.71 -21.83 1.25
C SER A 65 -4.42 -20.71 0.50
N LEU A 66 -5.33 -20.03 1.18
CA LEU A 66 -6.03 -18.85 0.69
C LEU A 66 -5.77 -17.68 1.64
N ASN A 67 -5.26 -16.58 1.12
CA ASN A 67 -5.10 -15.32 1.84
C ASN A 67 -6.10 -14.30 1.32
N PHE A 68 -6.69 -13.53 2.23
CA PHE A 68 -7.42 -12.31 1.91
C PHE A 68 -6.87 -11.17 2.74
N SER A 69 -6.58 -10.03 2.12
CA SER A 69 -6.07 -8.85 2.82
C SER A 69 -6.66 -7.55 2.29
N TYR A 70 -6.64 -6.54 3.15
CA TYR A 70 -7.01 -5.16 2.87
C TYR A 70 -5.87 -4.25 3.32
N SER A 71 -5.49 -3.29 2.47
CA SER A 71 -4.49 -2.28 2.77
C SER A 71 -5.05 -0.87 2.56
N GLY A 72 -4.59 0.08 3.36
CA GLY A 72 -4.96 1.47 3.27
C GLY A 72 -3.75 2.38 3.54
N GLN A 73 -3.62 3.44 2.74
CA GLN A 73 -2.69 4.54 2.96
C GLN A 73 -3.50 5.83 3.01
N LEU A 74 -3.37 6.58 4.10
CA LEU A 74 -4.13 7.80 4.35
C LEU A 74 -3.16 8.95 4.63
N ALA A 75 -3.22 9.99 3.82
CA ALA A 75 -2.42 11.20 3.94
C ALA A 75 -3.33 12.42 3.86
N SER A 76 -2.78 13.63 4.05
CA SER A 76 -3.56 14.88 4.01
C SER A 76 -4.36 15.03 2.70
N ASP A 77 -3.70 14.75 1.58
CA ASP A 77 -4.22 15.02 0.23
C ASP A 77 -4.28 13.77 -0.67
N ALA A 78 -4.01 12.58 -0.11
CA ALA A 78 -3.99 11.33 -0.85
C ALA A 78 -4.54 10.17 -0.01
N TYR A 79 -5.37 9.34 -0.64
CA TYR A 79 -5.95 8.14 -0.05
C TYR A 79 -5.86 6.99 -1.06
N ASP A 80 -5.32 5.86 -0.63
CA ASP A 80 -5.23 4.64 -1.42
C ASP A 80 -5.76 3.48 -0.60
N HIS A 81 -6.63 2.66 -1.20
CA HIS A 81 -7.22 1.50 -0.55
C HIS A 81 -7.18 0.31 -1.52
N GLY A 82 -6.65 -0.82 -1.05
CA GLY A 82 -6.52 -2.04 -1.82
C GLY A 82 -7.14 -3.23 -1.12
N VAL A 83 -7.73 -4.13 -1.91
CA VAL A 83 -8.14 -5.47 -1.45
C VAL A 83 -7.39 -6.49 -2.29
N ASN A 84 -6.90 -7.54 -1.66
CA ASN A 84 -6.20 -8.63 -2.31
C ASN A 84 -6.72 -9.99 -1.88
N ALA A 85 -6.69 -10.95 -2.79
CA ALA A 85 -7.03 -12.34 -2.54
C ALA A 85 -6.06 -13.25 -3.30
N VAL A 86 -5.40 -14.18 -2.59
CA VAL A 86 -4.35 -15.02 -3.18
C VAL A 86 -4.60 -16.48 -2.82
N LEU A 87 -4.74 -17.33 -3.84
CA LEU A 87 -4.73 -18.79 -3.71
C LEU A 87 -3.33 -19.32 -4.03
N SER A 88 -2.70 -20.01 -3.09
CA SER A 88 -1.40 -20.65 -3.27
C SER A 88 -1.55 -22.17 -3.28
N VAL A 89 -0.97 -22.84 -4.28
CA VAL A 89 -0.97 -24.30 -4.41
C VAL A 89 0.46 -24.81 -4.64
N ARG A 90 0.88 -25.82 -3.89
CA ARG A 90 2.16 -26.53 -4.06
C ARG A 90 1.93 -27.91 -4.68
N PHE A 91 2.79 -28.28 -5.64
CA PHE A 91 2.78 -29.54 -6.39
C PHE A 91 4.04 -30.34 -6.12
#